data_AF-A0A3N2ND55-F1
#
_entry.id   AF-A0A3N2ND55-F1
#
_cell.length_a   1.000
_cell.length_b   1.000
_cell.length_c   1.000
_cell.angle_alpha   90.00
_cell.angle_beta   90.00
_cell.angle_gamma   90.00
#
_symmetry.space_group_name_H-M   'P 1'
#
loop_
_entity.id
_entity.type
_entity.pdbx_description
1 polymer ?
#
loop_
_entity_poly.entity_id
_entity_poly.type
_entity_poly.pdbx_seq_one_letter_code
_entity_poly.pdbx_strand_id
1 'polypeptide(L)' 'MNKESELDCYLYYMWNQWNNSTCVRIFGEMTGTHIWSKWIKACEECGSDGAQALFYSMLDYDTRKEIVNNALAHYNRA' A
#
# COMPACT_ATOMS: atom_id res chain seq x y z
N MET A 1 -3.26 16.91 -4.54
CA MET A 1 -2.05 16.20 -4.97
C MET A 1 -2.39 15.55 -6.31
N ASN A 2 -1.55 15.71 -7.33
CA ASN A 2 -1.86 15.29 -8.70
C ASN A 2 -1.37 13.84 -8.88
N LYS A 3 -2.17 12.97 -9.49
CA LYS A 3 -1.82 11.54 -9.68
C LYS A 3 -0.88 11.36 -10.87
N GLU A 4 0.25 12.06 -10.81
CA GLU A 4 1.21 12.21 -11.91
C GLU A 4 2.53 11.48 -11.64
N SER A 5 2.92 11.32 -10.37
CA SER A 5 4.10 10.53 -9.98
C SER A 5 3.72 9.18 -9.36
N GLU A 6 4.67 8.23 -9.37
CA GLU A 6 4.52 6.95 -8.66
C GLU A 6 4.26 7.15 -7.17
N LEU A 7 4.95 8.13 -6.57
CA LEU A 7 4.78 8.48 -5.16
C LEU A 7 3.36 8.97 -4.87
N ASP A 8 2.83 9.88 -5.70
CA ASP A 8 1.47 10.39 -5.52
C ASP A 8 0.43 9.29 -5.69
N CYS A 9 0.61 8.41 -6.69
CA CYS A 9 -0.26 7.27 -6.91
C CYS A 9 -0.25 6.33 -5.72
N TYR A 10 0.93 5.97 -5.21
CA TYR A 10 1.07 5.14 -4.01
C TYR A 10 0.35 5.77 -2.81
N LEU A 11 0.66 7.02 -2.46
CA LEU A 11 0.07 7.68 -1.29
C LEU A 11 -1.46 7.78 -1.39
N TYR A 12 -1.99 8.17 -2.55
CA TYR A 12 -3.44 8.19 -2.76
C TYR A 12 -4.08 6.82 -2.67
N TYR A 13 -3.44 5.80 -3.25
CA TYR A 13 -3.93 4.43 -3.20
C TYR A 13 -3.99 3.93 -1.76
N MET A 14 -2.95 4.21 -0.97
CA MET A 14 -2.90 3.86 0.44
C MET A 14 -4.00 4.54 1.28
N TRP A 15 -4.35 5.78 0.98
CA TRP A 15 -5.44 6.46 1.69
C TRP A 15 -6.84 5.99 1.30
N ASN A 16 -7.06 5.66 0.02
CA ASN A 16 -8.42 5.53 -0.52
C ASN A 16 -8.82 4.10 -0.86
N GLN A 17 -7.86 3.21 -1.14
CA GLN A 17 -8.11 1.88 -1.70
C GLN A 17 -7.49 0.75 -0.88
N TRP A 18 -6.51 1.06 -0.02
CA TRP A 18 -5.81 0.06 0.77
C TRP A 18 -6.65 -0.45 1.93
N ASN A 19 -6.94 -1.74 1.91
CA ASN A 19 -7.69 -2.46 2.94
C ASN A 19 -7.31 -3.95 2.90
N ASN A 20 -7.75 -4.72 3.91
CA ASN A 20 -7.44 -6.15 4.00
C ASN A 20 -7.83 -6.93 2.72
N SER A 21 -9.00 -6.68 2.16
CA SER A 21 -9.47 -7.35 0.95
C SER A 21 -8.58 -7.06 -0.26
N THR A 22 -8.10 -5.81 -0.39
CA THR A 22 -7.10 -5.42 -1.40
C THR A 22 -5.79 -6.18 -1.20
N CYS A 23 -5.29 -6.30 0.03
CA CYS A 23 -4.08 -7.07 0.33
C CYS A 23 -4.22 -8.54 -0.09
N VAL A 24 -5.33 -9.19 0.32
CA VAL A 24 -5.60 -10.60 0.00
C VAL A 24 -5.76 -10.81 -1.51
N ARG A 25 -6.39 -9.86 -2.21
CA ARG A 25 -6.51 -9.93 -3.68
C ARG A 25 -5.16 -9.87 -4.39
N ILE A 26 -4.22 -9.03 -3.91
CA ILE A 26 -2.92 -8.85 -4.56
C ILE A 26 -1.96 -9.98 -4.20
N PHE A 27 -1.92 -10.39 -2.93
CA PHE A 27 -0.87 -11.26 -2.40
C PHE A 27 -1.36 -12.67 -2.01
N GLY A 28 -2.65 -12.95 -2.14
CA GLY A 28 -3.27 -14.17 -1.62
C GLY A 28 -3.57 -14.09 -0.12
N GLU A 29 -4.28 -15.09 0.41
CA GLU A 29 -4.83 -15.04 1.77
C GLU A 29 -3.76 -14.93 2.87
N MET A 30 -2.78 -15.84 2.88
CA MET A 30 -1.74 -15.85 3.92
C MET A 30 -0.85 -14.60 3.87
N THR A 31 -0.25 -14.32 2.70
CA THR A 31 0.68 -13.19 2.54
C THR A 31 -0.06 -11.87 2.64
N GLY A 32 -1.27 -11.77 2.07
CA GLY A 32 -2.11 -10.58 2.17
C GLY A 32 -2.49 -10.25 3.61
N THR A 33 -2.85 -11.27 4.41
CA THR A 33 -3.12 -11.08 5.85
C THR A 33 -1.87 -10.59 6.58
N HIS A 34 -0.70 -11.17 6.31
CA HIS A 34 0.56 -10.75 6.95
C HIS A 34 0.92 -9.30 6.60
N ILE A 35 0.77 -8.91 5.34
CA ILE A 35 1.00 -7.54 4.87
C ILE A 35 0.00 -6.58 5.51
N TRP A 36 -1.28 -6.96 5.60
CA TRP A 36 -2.29 -6.16 6.29
C TRP A 36 -1.96 -5.96 7.77
N SER A 37 -1.47 -6.98 8.47
CA SER A 37 -1.01 -6.83 9.87
C SER A 37 0.14 -5.82 10.00
N LYS A 38 1.06 -5.75 9.04
CA LYS A 38 2.10 -4.71 9.03
C LYS A 38 1.51 -3.30 8.87
N TRP A 39 0.50 -3.14 8.02
CA TRP A 39 -0.21 -1.86 7.88
C TRP A 39 -0.90 -1.44 9.18
N ILE A 40 -1.63 -2.36 9.83
CA ILE A 40 -2.26 -2.08 11.13
C ILE A 40 -1.22 -1.62 12.16
N LYS A 41 -0.10 -2.33 12.27
CA LYS A 41 0.99 -1.94 13.17
C LYS A 41 1.53 -0.53 12.85
N ALA A 42 1.71 -0.20 11.57
CA ALA A 42 2.16 1.14 11.18
C ALA A 42 1.13 2.24 11.54
N CYS A 43 -0.16 1.96 11.40
CA CYS A 43 -1.24 2.84 11.85
C CYS A 43 -1.24 3.04 13.37
N GLU A 44 -0.99 1.99 14.15
CA GLU A 44 -0.89 2.07 15.61
C GLU A 44 0.31 2.93 16.06
N GLU A 45 1.44 2.84 15.36
CA GLU A 45 2.66 3.58 15.72
C GLU A 45 2.61 5.06 15.30
N CYS A 46 2.05 5.38 14.12
CA CYS A 46 2.19 6.71 13.52
C CYS A 46 0.86 7.38 13.15
N GLY A 47 -0.28 6.73 13.38
CA GLY A 47 -1.56 7.14 12.83
C GLY A 47 -1.67 6.93 11.32
N SER A 48 -2.89 6.89 10.79
CA SER A 48 -3.15 6.58 9.38
C SER A 48 -2.51 7.55 8.38
N ASP A 49 -2.25 8.80 8.78
CA ASP A 49 -1.65 9.83 7.90
C ASP A 49 -0.13 9.70 7.77
N GLY A 50 0.53 9.07 8.76
CA GLY A 50 1.97 8.80 8.75
C GLY A 50 2.32 7.34 8.45
N ALA A 51 1.34 6.44 8.51
CA ALA A 51 1.54 5.00 8.38
C ALA A 51 2.13 4.58 7.03
N GLN A 52 1.89 5.31 5.93
CA GLN A 52 2.33 4.93 4.58
C GLN A 52 3.85 4.82 4.47
N ALA A 53 4.58 5.76 5.06
CA ALA A 53 6.04 5.80 5.00
C ALA A 53 6.65 4.67 5.86
N LEU A 54 6.13 4.51 7.08
CA LEU A 54 6.57 3.45 7.98
C LEU A 54 6.25 2.07 7.42
N PHE A 55 5.01 1.86 6.95
CA PHE A 55 4.59 0.63 6.29
C PHE A 55 5.47 0.30 5.09
N TYR A 56 5.74 1.26 4.20
CA TYR A 56 6.63 1.06 3.06
C TYR A 56 7.99 0.55 3.51
N SER A 57 8.56 1.10 4.60
CA SER A 57 9.85 0.67 5.14
C SER A 57 9.86 -0.79 5.65
N MET A 58 8.71 -1.32 6.09
CA MET A 58 8.57 -2.70 6.62
C MET A 58 8.47 -3.78 5.52
N LEU A 59 8.36 -3.37 4.26
CA LEU A 59 8.20 -4.26 3.11
C LEU A 59 9.53 -4.51 2.40
N ASP A 60 9.65 -5.68 1.77
CA ASP A 60 10.72 -5.93 0.79
C ASP A 60 10.45 -5.21 -0.55
N TYR A 61 11.45 -5.22 -1.43
CA TYR A 61 11.39 -4.54 -2.72
C TYR A 61 10.25 -5.04 -3.61
N ASP A 62 10.04 -6.35 -3.69
CA ASP A 62 9.05 -6.94 -4.59
C ASP A 62 7.63 -6.61 -4.12
N THR A 63 7.38 -6.66 -2.82
CA THR A 63 6.10 -6.26 -2.24
C THR A 63 5.82 -4.78 -2.46
N ARG A 64 6.82 -3.90 -2.27
CA ARG A 64 6.68 -2.46 -2.56
C ARG A 64 6.31 -2.25 -4.03
N LYS A 65 7.04 -2.89 -4.93
CA LYS A 65 6.84 -2.79 -6.38
C LYS A 65 5.43 -3.22 -6.78
N GLU A 66 4.94 -4.32 -6.21
CA GLU A 66 3.60 -4.82 -6.52
C GLU A 66 2.48 -3.87 -6.07
N ILE A 67 2.63 -3.24 -4.90
CA ILE A 67 1.67 -2.22 -4.42
C ILE A 67 1.70 -0.99 -5.34
N VAL A 68 2.89 -0.51 -5.70
CA VAL A 68 3.06 0.66 -6.59
C VAL A 68 2.46 0.35 -7.97
N ASN A 69 2.70 -0.82 -8.54
CA ASN A 69 2.11 -1.24 -9.81
C ASN A 69 0.57 -1.27 -9.75
N ASN A 70 -0.01 -1.80 -8.66
CA ASN A 70 -1.45 -1.78 -8.46
C ASN A 70 -2.00 -0.34 -8.34
N ALA A 71 -1.26 0.56 -7.68
CA ALA A 71 -1.64 1.97 -7.57
C ALA A 71 -1.60 2.67 -8.95
N LEU A 72 -0.56 2.45 -9.74
CA LEU A 72 -0.42 2.98 -11.10
C LEU A 72 -1.53 2.47 -12.02
N ALA A 73 -1.80 1.16 -11.99
CA ALA A 73 -2.88 0.55 -12.76
C ALA A 73 -4.25 1.11 -12.37
N HIS A 74 -4.51 1.29 -11.07
CA HIS A 74 -5.78 1.86 -10.58
C HIS A 74 -6.03 3.30 -11.07
N TYR A 75 -4.97 4.08 -11.28
CA TYR A 75 -5.06 5.45 -11.77
C TYR A 75 -4.72 5.61 -13.26
N ASN A 76 -4.72 4.51 -14.04
CA ASN A 76 -4.47 4.48 -15.49
C ASN A 76 -3.10 5.06 -15.90
N ARG A 77 -2.05 4.68 -15.17
CA ARG A 77 -0.65 5.05 -15.46
C ARG A 77 0.24 3.85 -15.81
N ALA A 78 -0.37 2.72 -16.17
CA ALA A 78 0.32 1.50 -16.59
C ALA A 78 0.76 1.55 -18.06
#